data_AF-A0A948S776-F1
#
_entry.id   AF-A0A948S776-F1
#
_cell.length_a   1.000
_cell.length_b   1.000
_cell.length_c   1.000
_cell.angle_alpha   90.00
_cell.angle_beta   90.00
_cell.angle_gamma   90.00
#
_symmetry.space_group_name_H-M   'P 1'
#
loop_
_entity.id
_entity.type
_entity.pdbx_description
1 polymer ?
#
loop_
_entity_poly.entity_id
_entity_poly.type
_entity_poly.pdbx_seq_one_letter_code
_entity_poly.pdbx_strand_id
1 'polypeptide(L)'
;MSLRRRLKSRAGEKHCNASSKTHAAHVYARKQSRYTAWIPASIPSIADEAAAEFGLDYESLGLPRGECFWEVDGSLRLLSGEDFERQLASARDEFGWFWQSRKLKSGRDSRTRRKRPHPVQEVTVSLSPAQSLFLRDMNAADIASKLYGLLPRLAEDLTDQTGWKLLGASIHYDSSRPHFNFYITRVGDDHYLHGRQRLGTLGPWAVGEWRLAKLGAGTYAGNRILQENLANFALRHGPSAEPLDLRLHRLLDDSFKRDLNKNEMGRFEKCEAKHAKWKKAQIAKILREWIGRERVAWQLLSLCGPHLRPYARAAIQGVEVMAKVMDILKNLPAEESSNSCPKQNQPQLK
;
A
#
# COMPACT_ATOMS: atom_id res chain seq x y z
N MET A 1 6.10 -43.04 16.27
CA MET A 1 6.91 -42.07 17.05
C MET A 1 6.46 -40.66 16.70
N SER A 2 5.85 -39.95 17.65
CA SER A 2 5.32 -38.59 17.48
C SER A 2 6.26 -37.56 18.13
N LEU A 3 6.66 -36.52 17.42
CA LEU A 3 7.35 -35.37 18.01
C LEU A 3 6.50 -34.11 17.90
N ARG A 4 5.71 -33.90 18.95
CA ARG A 4 5.30 -32.58 19.41
C ARG A 4 6.56 -31.87 19.93
N ARG A 5 6.83 -30.65 19.45
CA ARG A 5 7.44 -29.60 20.28
C ARG A 5 6.52 -28.38 20.31
N ARG A 6 5.99 -28.17 21.51
CA ARG A 6 5.29 -26.97 21.99
C ARG A 6 6.31 -25.84 22.11
N LEU A 7 5.90 -24.62 21.76
CA LEU A 7 6.03 -23.48 22.67
C LEU A 7 4.70 -22.73 22.71
N LYS A 8 3.86 -23.18 23.65
CA LYS A 8 2.89 -22.32 24.35
C LYS A 8 3.64 -21.75 25.56
N SER A 9 3.93 -20.46 25.59
CA SER A 9 3.71 -19.63 26.79
C SER A 9 2.33 -18.98 26.54
N ARG A 10 1.25 -19.18 27.31
CA ARG A 10 1.02 -19.26 28.76
C ARG A 10 1.30 -17.94 29.51
N ALA A 11 0.82 -16.85 28.94
CA ALA A 11 0.12 -15.71 29.57
C ALA A 11 -0.37 -14.88 28.37
N GLY A 12 -1.64 -14.54 28.19
CA GLY A 12 -2.40 -13.80 29.20
C GLY A 12 -2.05 -12.32 29.17
N GLU A 13 -0.93 -11.91 28.58
CA GLU A 13 -0.55 -10.50 28.47
C GLU A 13 -1.02 -9.95 27.11
N LYS A 14 -2.29 -9.55 27.09
CA LYS A 14 -2.67 -8.38 26.28
C LYS A 14 -1.79 -7.23 26.80
N HIS A 15 -0.63 -6.98 26.18
CA HIS A 15 0.07 -5.72 26.41
C HIS A 15 -0.70 -4.62 25.67
N CYS A 16 -1.75 -4.14 26.33
CA CYS A 16 -2.28 -2.80 26.16
C CYS A 16 -1.16 -1.90 26.69
N ASN A 17 -0.43 -1.22 25.81
CA ASN A 17 0.31 0.01 26.10
C ASN A 17 0.97 0.46 24.81
N ALA A 18 0.30 1.39 24.11
CA ALA A 18 0.86 2.16 23.00
C ALA A 18 2.15 2.92 23.39
N SER A 19 2.50 2.95 24.69
CA SER A 19 3.71 3.53 25.27
C SER A 19 4.83 2.52 25.58
N SER A 20 4.67 1.21 25.35
CA SER A 20 5.73 0.25 25.69
C SER A 20 6.87 0.29 24.66
N LYS A 21 8.12 0.32 25.15
CA LYS A 21 9.33 0.22 24.30
C LYS A 21 9.27 -0.99 23.35
N THR A 22 8.59 -2.06 23.75
CA THR A 22 8.39 -3.28 22.96
C THR A 22 7.38 -3.09 21.82
N HIS A 23 6.29 -2.34 22.04
CA HIS A 23 5.35 -1.96 20.98
C HIS A 23 6.01 -0.98 20.00
N ALA A 24 6.73 0.03 20.50
CA ALA A 24 7.51 0.94 19.67
C ALA A 24 8.56 0.18 18.84
N ALA A 25 9.25 -0.81 19.41
CA ALA A 25 10.20 -1.67 18.70
C ALA A 25 9.51 -2.57 17.65
N HIS A 26 8.33 -3.13 17.94
CA HIS A 26 7.56 -3.91 16.97
C HIS A 26 6.97 -3.07 15.85
N VAL A 27 6.49 -1.85 16.15
CA VAL A 27 6.05 -0.88 15.15
C VAL A 27 7.24 -0.39 14.33
N TYR A 28 8.39 -0.13 14.94
CA TYR A 28 9.64 0.23 14.26
C TYR A 28 10.14 -0.90 13.34
N ALA A 29 10.16 -2.16 13.80
CA ALA A 29 10.51 -3.33 12.99
C ALA A 29 9.48 -3.61 11.88
N ARG A 30 8.19 -3.38 12.12
CA ARG A 30 7.15 -3.39 11.07
C ARG A 30 7.31 -2.25 10.07
N LYS A 31 7.66 -1.04 10.53
CA LYS A 31 7.91 0.13 9.69
C LYS A 31 9.16 -0.12 8.83
N GLN A 32 10.26 -0.61 9.39
CA GLN A 32 11.46 -1.03 8.65
C GLN A 32 11.17 -2.15 7.63
N SER A 33 10.35 -3.14 7.98
CA SER A 33 9.95 -4.19 7.02
C SER A 33 8.88 -3.76 6.01
N ARG A 34 8.21 -2.60 6.20
CA ARG A 34 7.32 -1.94 5.22
C ARG A 34 8.00 -0.82 4.42
N TYR A 35 9.21 -0.39 4.82
CA TYR A 35 10.08 0.49 4.03
C TYR A 35 10.42 -0.13 2.67
N THR A 36 10.53 -1.46 2.63
CA THR A 36 10.80 -2.33 1.47
C THR A 36 9.78 -2.25 0.32
N ALA A 37 8.56 -1.77 0.54
CA ALA A 37 7.50 -1.83 -0.46
C ALA A 37 7.51 -0.66 -1.46
N TRP A 38 8.31 0.39 -1.25
CA TRP A 38 8.31 1.59 -2.12
C TRP A 38 9.71 2.05 -2.50
N ILE A 39 10.68 1.71 -1.67
CA ILE A 39 12.10 1.91 -1.88
C ILE A 39 12.69 0.51 -1.74
N PRO A 40 13.45 -0.01 -2.72
CA PRO A 40 14.17 -1.24 -2.48
C PRO A 40 15.12 -0.96 -1.31
N ALA A 41 14.78 -1.49 -0.13
CA ALA A 41 15.55 -1.33 1.11
C ALA A 41 16.94 -2.00 1.03
N SER A 42 17.33 -2.50 -0.14
CA SER A 42 18.66 -3.03 -0.41
C SER A 42 19.74 -1.95 -0.47
N ILE A 43 19.38 -0.66 -0.50
CA ILE A 43 20.33 0.45 -0.46
C ILE A 43 19.86 1.49 0.59
N PRO A 44 20.39 1.45 1.82
CA PRO A 44 20.03 2.37 2.91
C PRO A 44 20.15 3.86 2.54
N SER A 45 21.17 4.25 1.76
CA SER A 45 21.36 5.65 1.34
C SER A 45 20.19 6.22 0.54
N ILE A 46 19.44 5.39 -0.19
CA ILE A 46 18.27 5.83 -0.96
C ILE A 46 17.07 6.11 -0.04
N ALA A 47 16.94 5.36 1.06
CA ALA A 47 15.88 5.57 2.03
C ALA A 47 16.10 6.87 2.82
N ASP A 48 17.34 7.17 3.19
CA ASP A 48 17.71 8.39 3.89
C ASP A 48 17.60 9.62 2.98
N GLU A 49 18.02 9.50 1.70
CA GLU A 49 17.82 10.53 0.67
C GLU A 49 16.33 10.83 0.45
N ALA A 50 15.47 9.80 0.43
CA ALA A 50 14.03 9.99 0.30
C ALA A 50 13.43 10.71 1.52
N ALA A 51 13.89 10.37 2.72
CA ALA A 51 13.44 11.03 3.94
C ALA A 51 13.79 12.51 3.96
N ALA A 52 15.03 12.87 3.61
CA ALA A 52 15.45 14.26 3.52
C ALA A 52 14.72 15.04 2.41
N GLU A 53 14.61 14.45 1.21
CA GLU A 53 14.08 15.16 0.03
C GLU A 53 12.56 15.44 0.14
N PHE A 54 11.80 14.47 0.65
CA PHE A 54 10.33 14.55 0.76
C PHE A 54 9.84 14.89 2.17
N GLY A 55 10.74 15.18 3.10
CA GLY A 55 10.40 15.42 4.49
C GLY A 55 9.72 14.21 5.12
N LEU A 56 10.18 12.99 4.85
CA LEU A 56 9.61 11.75 5.41
C LEU A 56 10.29 11.39 6.75
N ASP A 57 10.70 12.39 7.54
CA ASP A 57 11.17 12.17 8.90
C ASP A 57 9.99 12.05 9.89
N TYR A 58 10.27 11.75 11.16
CA TYR A 58 9.23 11.59 12.19
C TYR A 58 8.52 12.91 12.55
N GLU A 59 8.95 14.06 12.02
CA GLU A 59 8.39 15.39 12.24
C GLU A 59 7.76 15.98 10.94
N SER A 60 7.51 15.13 9.94
CA SER A 60 7.35 15.42 8.50
C SER A 60 6.52 16.63 8.05
N LEU A 61 5.53 17.04 8.84
CA LEU A 61 4.63 18.17 8.51
C LEU A 61 4.61 19.26 9.59
N GLY A 62 5.49 19.20 10.59
CA GLY A 62 5.55 20.16 11.70
C GLY A 62 4.33 20.14 12.62
N LEU A 63 3.54 19.06 12.58
CA LEU A 63 2.31 18.90 13.36
C LEU A 63 2.54 18.00 14.60
N PRO A 64 1.94 18.34 15.76
CA PRO A 64 2.09 17.57 17.00
C PRO A 64 1.32 16.26 16.92
N ARG A 65 1.89 15.09 17.27
CA ARG A 65 1.32 13.71 17.37
C ARG A 65 -0.03 13.45 16.66
N GLY A 66 -0.12 12.35 15.91
CA GLY A 66 -1.33 11.98 15.17
C GLY A 66 -2.64 12.07 15.98
N GLU A 67 -3.72 12.43 15.29
CA GLU A 67 -5.03 12.70 15.89
C GLU A 67 -6.00 11.54 15.68
N CYS A 68 -6.91 11.37 16.63
CA CYS A 68 -7.84 10.25 16.66
C CYS A 68 -9.28 10.75 16.71
N PHE A 69 -10.16 10.10 15.96
CA PHE A 69 -11.56 10.45 15.81
C PHE A 69 -12.43 9.22 16.03
N TRP A 70 -13.54 9.35 16.74
CA TRP A 70 -14.51 8.27 16.92
C TRP A 70 -15.86 8.63 16.32
N GLU A 71 -16.53 7.63 15.79
CA GLU A 71 -17.85 7.78 15.19
C GLU A 71 -18.92 7.91 16.29
N VAL A 72 -19.69 9.00 16.23
CA VAL A 72 -20.82 9.29 17.11
C VAL A 72 -21.93 9.89 16.26
N ASP A 73 -23.06 9.17 16.15
CA ASP A 73 -24.28 9.59 15.45
C ASP A 73 -24.04 10.02 13.98
N GLY A 74 -23.26 9.23 13.25
CA GLY A 74 -22.88 9.45 11.85
C GLY A 74 -21.75 10.46 11.66
N SER A 75 -21.14 10.97 12.74
CA SER A 75 -20.11 12.02 12.68
C SER A 75 -18.83 11.62 13.42
N LEU A 76 -17.68 11.93 12.83
CA LEU A 76 -16.37 11.71 13.45
C LEU A 76 -16.03 12.85 14.43
N ARG A 77 -15.87 12.53 15.71
CA ARG A 77 -15.51 13.47 16.77
C ARG A 77 -14.08 13.25 17.24
N LEU A 78 -13.31 14.33 17.38
CA LEU A 78 -11.94 14.29 17.88
C LEU A 78 -11.92 13.76 19.33
N LEU A 79 -10.96 12.88 19.61
CA LEU A 79 -10.72 12.27 20.90
C LEU A 79 -9.24 12.29 21.26
N SER A 80 -8.97 12.25 22.56
CA SER A 80 -7.62 11.99 23.05
C SER A 80 -7.16 10.60 22.58
N GLY A 81 -5.86 10.42 22.35
CA GLY A 81 -5.32 9.11 21.96
C GLY A 81 -5.60 8.01 23.00
N GLU A 82 -5.64 8.35 24.30
CA GLU A 82 -5.95 7.40 25.36
C GLU A 82 -7.42 6.97 25.32
N ASP A 83 -8.35 7.91 25.19
CA ASP A 83 -9.77 7.60 25.11
C ASP A 83 -10.09 6.82 23.84
N PHE A 84 -9.44 7.15 22.72
CA PHE A 84 -9.56 6.42 21.48
C PHE A 84 -9.15 4.94 21.63
N GLU A 85 -8.02 4.67 22.27
CA GLU A 85 -7.57 3.29 22.53
C GLU A 85 -8.51 2.53 23.47
N ARG A 86 -9.08 3.21 24.49
CA ARG A 86 -10.10 2.63 25.37
C ARG A 86 -11.37 2.26 24.59
N GLN A 87 -11.85 3.16 23.73
CA GLN A 87 -13.02 2.91 22.88
C GLN A 87 -12.76 1.76 21.90
N LEU A 88 -11.59 1.73 21.26
CA LEU A 88 -11.20 0.65 20.35
C LEU A 88 -11.08 -0.70 21.06
N ALA A 89 -10.58 -0.74 22.30
CA ALA A 89 -10.56 -1.94 23.11
C ALA A 89 -11.97 -2.43 23.46
N SER A 90 -12.86 -1.51 23.87
CA SER A 90 -14.27 -1.81 24.14
C SER A 90 -14.96 -2.39 22.90
N ALA A 91 -14.82 -1.73 21.75
CA ALA A 91 -15.39 -2.20 20.49
C ALA A 91 -14.86 -3.57 20.05
N ARG A 92 -13.59 -3.89 20.31
CA ARG A 92 -13.04 -5.23 20.02
C ARG A 92 -13.70 -6.31 20.86
N ASP A 93 -14.04 -6.02 22.11
CA ASP A 93 -14.72 -6.97 22.99
C ASP A 93 -16.21 -7.08 22.63
N GLU A 94 -16.88 -5.95 22.34
CA GLU A 94 -18.27 -5.88 21.89
C GLU A 94 -18.50 -6.64 20.57
N PHE A 95 -17.73 -6.32 19.54
CA PHE A 95 -17.81 -6.94 18.21
C PHE A 95 -17.02 -8.26 18.12
N GLY A 96 -16.51 -8.77 19.24
CA GLY A 96 -15.72 -10.01 19.34
C GLY A 96 -16.46 -11.28 18.94
N TRP A 97 -17.78 -11.20 18.75
CA TRP A 97 -18.64 -12.31 18.39
C TRP A 97 -19.80 -11.86 17.49
N PHE A 98 -20.42 -12.80 16.78
CA PHE A 98 -21.59 -12.57 15.93
C PHE A 98 -22.51 -13.80 15.89
N TRP A 99 -23.76 -13.60 15.50
CA TRP A 99 -24.73 -14.65 15.21
C TRP A 99 -24.60 -15.14 13.77
N GLN A 100 -24.38 -16.43 13.59
CA GLN A 100 -24.43 -17.08 12.29
C GLN A 100 -25.74 -17.86 12.16
N SER A 101 -26.59 -17.44 11.22
CA SER A 101 -27.76 -18.21 10.81
C SER A 101 -27.34 -19.47 10.05
N ARG A 102 -27.94 -20.61 10.40
CA ARG A 102 -27.80 -21.88 9.67
C ARG A 102 -29.17 -22.52 9.55
N LYS A 103 -29.50 -23.03 8.36
CA LYS A 103 -30.60 -23.97 8.19
C LYS A 103 -30.17 -25.34 8.67
N LEU A 104 -30.94 -25.92 9.60
CA LEU A 104 -30.77 -27.31 9.99
C LEU A 104 -31.27 -28.24 8.88
N LYS A 105 -30.85 -29.51 8.90
CA LYS A 105 -31.38 -30.54 7.98
C LYS A 105 -32.90 -30.69 8.08
N SER A 106 -33.48 -30.35 9.23
CA SER A 106 -34.93 -30.33 9.47
C SER A 106 -35.66 -29.10 8.90
N GLY A 107 -34.97 -28.21 8.20
CA GLY A 107 -35.53 -26.97 7.64
C GLY A 107 -35.74 -25.84 8.65
N ARG A 108 -35.60 -26.10 9.95
CA ARG A 108 -35.65 -25.07 11.00
C ARG A 108 -34.40 -24.19 10.98
N ASP A 109 -34.59 -22.90 11.21
CA ASP A 109 -33.48 -21.98 11.40
C ASP A 109 -32.87 -22.15 12.79
N SER A 110 -31.54 -22.21 12.83
CA SER A 110 -30.76 -22.21 14.06
C SER A 110 -29.75 -21.07 14.01
N ARG A 111 -29.46 -20.49 15.17
CA ARG A 111 -28.46 -19.44 15.33
C ARG A 111 -27.33 -19.99 16.18
N THR A 112 -26.10 -19.87 15.68
CA THR A 112 -24.90 -20.26 16.43
C THR A 112 -24.05 -19.02 16.69
N ARG A 113 -23.66 -18.81 17.94
CA ARG A 113 -22.70 -17.77 18.30
C ARG A 113 -21.32 -18.15 17.79
N ARG A 114 -20.65 -17.24 17.08
CA ARG A 114 -19.30 -17.44 16.57
C ARG A 114 -18.39 -16.34 17.10
N LYS A 115 -17.18 -16.72 17.53
CA LYS A 115 -16.13 -15.75 17.87
C LYS A 115 -15.45 -15.27 16.60
N ARG A 116 -15.16 -13.97 16.52
CA ARG A 116 -14.40 -13.38 15.43
C ARG A 116 -12.97 -13.10 15.88
N PRO A 117 -11.94 -13.60 15.17
CA PRO A 117 -10.55 -13.39 15.58
C PRO A 117 -10.08 -11.95 15.38
N HIS A 118 -10.63 -11.26 14.37
CA HIS A 118 -10.34 -9.86 14.05
C HIS A 118 -11.67 -9.09 13.95
N PRO A 119 -12.24 -8.70 15.11
CA PRO A 119 -13.55 -8.06 15.16
C PRO A 119 -13.52 -6.66 14.53
N VAL A 120 -12.47 -5.90 14.83
CA VAL A 120 -12.15 -4.61 14.21
C VAL A 120 -11.01 -4.79 13.23
N GLN A 121 -11.16 -4.22 12.05
CA GLN A 121 -10.16 -4.18 10.98
C GLN A 121 -9.66 -2.75 10.80
N GLU A 122 -8.38 -2.61 10.49
CA GLU A 122 -7.74 -1.33 10.21
C GLU A 122 -7.46 -1.24 8.70
N VAL A 123 -7.89 -0.14 8.10
CA VAL A 123 -7.64 0.17 6.68
C VAL A 123 -6.82 1.46 6.61
N THR A 124 -5.62 1.36 6.04
CA THR A 124 -4.70 2.48 5.91
C THR A 124 -4.79 3.11 4.51
N VAL A 125 -4.97 4.43 4.45
CA VAL A 125 -4.96 5.23 3.22
C VAL A 125 -3.87 6.29 3.33
N SER A 126 -2.83 6.19 2.52
CA SER A 126 -1.63 7.02 2.61
C SER A 126 -1.62 8.16 1.60
N LEU A 127 -1.08 9.30 2.00
CA LEU A 127 -0.75 10.38 1.08
C LEU A 127 0.33 9.93 0.08
N SER A 128 0.26 10.45 -1.14
CA SER A 128 1.33 10.32 -2.11
C SER A 128 2.52 11.21 -1.72
N PRO A 129 3.76 10.89 -2.13
CA PRO A 129 4.91 11.76 -1.86
C PRO A 129 4.74 13.20 -2.39
N ALA A 130 4.00 13.38 -3.48
CA ALA A 130 3.69 14.71 -4.02
C ALA A 130 2.72 15.48 -3.13
N GLN A 131 1.71 14.81 -2.54
CA GLN A 131 0.81 15.41 -1.55
C GLN A 131 1.58 15.83 -0.29
N SER A 132 2.46 14.96 0.22
CA SER A 132 3.32 15.31 1.37
C SER A 132 4.19 16.52 1.09
N LEU A 133 4.85 16.57 -0.07
CA LEU A 133 5.65 17.72 -0.50
C LEU A 133 4.83 19.01 -0.58
N PHE A 134 3.62 18.93 -1.15
CA PHE A 134 2.75 20.10 -1.27
C PHE A 134 2.33 20.63 0.09
N LEU A 135 2.01 19.74 1.04
CA LEU A 135 1.59 20.12 2.39
C LEU A 135 2.74 20.68 3.22
N ARG A 136 3.97 20.22 3.00
CA ARG A 136 5.16 20.67 3.75
C ARG A 136 5.38 22.18 3.69
N ASP A 137 4.98 22.82 2.60
CA ASP A 137 5.13 24.26 2.40
C ASP A 137 3.93 25.07 2.92
N MET A 138 3.02 24.44 3.68
CA MET A 138 1.85 25.07 4.30
C MET A 138 2.06 25.24 5.81
N ASN A 139 1.33 26.14 6.45
CA ASN A 139 1.33 26.21 7.90
C ASN A 139 0.52 25.05 8.52
N ALA A 140 0.80 24.73 9.77
CA ALA A 140 0.16 23.65 10.52
C ALA A 140 -1.38 23.68 10.48
N ALA A 141 -1.99 24.84 10.70
CA ALA A 141 -3.45 24.97 10.73
C ALA A 141 -4.09 24.63 9.38
N ASP A 142 -3.49 25.08 8.28
CA ASP A 142 -3.98 24.80 6.94
C ASP A 142 -3.81 23.32 6.56
N ILE A 143 -2.72 22.68 6.99
CA ILE A 143 -2.51 21.24 6.80
C ILE A 143 -3.60 20.46 7.53
N ALA A 144 -3.82 20.75 8.81
CA ALA A 144 -4.84 20.09 9.62
C ALA A 144 -6.23 20.26 9.01
N SER A 145 -6.61 21.50 8.66
CA SER A 145 -7.88 21.81 8.01
C SER A 145 -8.08 21.02 6.71
N LYS A 146 -7.06 20.97 5.84
CA LYS A 146 -7.13 20.24 4.58
C LYS A 146 -7.25 18.73 4.80
N LEU A 147 -6.51 18.14 5.74
CA LEU A 147 -6.59 16.71 6.05
C LEU A 147 -7.93 16.35 6.71
N TYR A 148 -8.46 17.19 7.58
CA TYR A 148 -9.77 16.98 8.19
C TYR A 148 -10.90 17.05 7.17
N GLY A 149 -10.81 17.94 6.17
CA GLY A 149 -11.78 18.01 5.09
C GLY A 149 -11.83 16.75 4.20
N LEU A 150 -10.73 16.00 4.14
CA LEU A 150 -10.66 14.73 3.39
C LEU A 150 -11.24 13.55 4.19
N LEU A 151 -11.09 13.57 5.51
CA LEU A 151 -11.47 12.47 6.40
C LEU A 151 -12.93 11.99 6.24
N PRO A 152 -13.97 12.85 6.31
CA PRO A 152 -15.36 12.40 6.22
C PRO A 152 -15.68 11.82 4.83
N ARG A 153 -15.09 12.35 3.77
CA ARG A 153 -15.30 11.86 2.39
C ARG A 153 -14.75 10.46 2.19
N LEU A 154 -13.55 10.20 2.74
CA LEU A 154 -12.93 8.88 2.71
C LEU A 154 -13.70 7.88 3.59
N ALA A 155 -14.17 8.33 4.76
CA ALA A 155 -14.99 7.54 5.66
C ALA A 155 -16.32 7.12 5.00
N GLU A 156 -17.02 8.06 4.37
CA GLU A 156 -18.30 7.84 3.68
C GLU A 156 -18.17 6.84 2.52
N ASP A 157 -17.20 7.02 1.61
CA ASP A 157 -16.99 6.05 0.52
C ASP A 157 -16.60 4.68 1.08
N LEU A 158 -15.77 4.63 2.14
CA LEU A 158 -15.43 3.37 2.78
C LEU A 158 -16.68 2.65 3.29
N THR A 159 -17.59 3.34 3.98
CA THR A 159 -18.83 2.74 4.48
C THR A 159 -19.77 2.33 3.37
N ASP A 160 -19.95 3.16 2.33
CA ASP A 160 -20.84 2.90 1.21
C ASP A 160 -20.41 1.70 0.38
N GLN A 161 -19.10 1.58 0.13
CA GLN A 161 -18.57 0.48 -0.69
C GLN A 161 -18.55 -0.85 0.06
N THR A 162 -18.29 -0.80 1.36
CA THR A 162 -18.12 -2.00 2.17
C THR A 162 -19.44 -2.50 2.74
N GLY A 163 -20.37 -1.59 3.04
CA GLY A 163 -21.51 -1.85 3.94
C GLY A 163 -21.05 -2.23 5.35
N TRP A 164 -19.84 -1.83 5.74
CA TRP A 164 -19.27 -2.09 7.06
C TRP A 164 -19.45 -0.86 7.94
N LYS A 165 -19.54 -1.08 9.25
CA LYS A 165 -19.66 -0.01 10.22
C LYS A 165 -18.29 0.62 10.46
N LEU A 166 -18.21 1.95 10.33
CA LEU A 166 -17.08 2.74 10.78
C LEU A 166 -17.18 2.92 12.30
N LEU A 167 -16.06 2.71 12.99
CA LEU A 167 -15.95 2.92 14.44
C LEU A 167 -15.19 4.20 14.75
N GLY A 168 -14.16 4.48 13.96
CA GLY A 168 -13.35 5.67 14.12
C GLY A 168 -12.27 5.74 13.07
N ALA A 169 -11.48 6.80 13.14
CA ALA A 169 -10.35 7.01 12.26
C ALA A 169 -9.20 7.70 13.00
N SER A 170 -7.98 7.60 12.49
CA SER A 170 -6.85 8.41 12.94
C SER A 170 -6.08 8.99 11.77
N ILE A 171 -5.44 10.13 11.99
CA ILE A 171 -4.58 10.80 11.03
C ILE A 171 -3.17 10.83 11.62
N HIS A 172 -2.23 10.17 10.95
CA HIS A 172 -0.84 10.07 11.37
C HIS A 172 0.05 10.92 10.47
N TYR A 173 0.17 12.20 10.77
CA TYR A 173 1.12 13.12 10.14
C TYR A 173 2.49 13.12 10.86
N ASP A 174 2.62 12.42 11.98
CA ASP A 174 3.84 12.21 12.78
C ASP A 174 4.65 11.00 12.30
N SER A 175 4.51 10.68 11.01
CA SER A 175 5.15 9.52 10.42
C SER A 175 5.73 9.86 9.07
N SER A 176 6.75 9.11 8.67
CA SER A 176 7.38 9.21 7.35
C SER A 176 6.41 9.03 6.17
N ARG A 177 5.17 8.61 6.41
CA ARG A 177 4.14 8.51 5.38
C ARG A 177 2.84 9.00 5.98
N PRO A 178 2.50 10.30 5.87
CA PRO A 178 1.23 10.78 6.34
C PRO A 178 0.07 9.92 5.83
N HIS A 179 -0.77 9.43 6.75
CA HIS A 179 -1.82 8.48 6.40
C HIS A 179 -3.03 8.57 7.33
N PHE A 180 -4.16 8.14 6.79
CA PHE A 180 -5.41 7.89 7.51
C PHE A 180 -5.48 6.41 7.86
N ASN A 181 -5.85 6.08 9.09
CA ASN A 181 -6.31 4.74 9.45
C ASN A 181 -7.80 4.79 9.74
N PHE A 182 -8.57 3.91 9.11
CA PHE A 182 -9.99 3.72 9.39
C PHE A 182 -10.18 2.41 10.13
N TYR A 183 -10.93 2.46 11.23
CA TYR A 183 -11.23 1.32 12.06
C TYR A 183 -12.67 0.91 11.81
N ILE A 184 -12.85 -0.28 11.23
CA ILE A 184 -14.13 -0.75 10.72
C ILE A 184 -14.47 -2.14 11.25
N THR A 185 -15.76 -2.43 11.38
CA THR A 185 -16.28 -3.74 11.76
C THR A 185 -17.36 -4.19 10.78
N ARG A 186 -17.44 -5.51 10.56
CA ARG A 186 -18.59 -6.10 9.84
C ARG A 186 -19.69 -6.55 10.78
N VAL A 187 -19.42 -6.59 12.08
CA VAL A 187 -20.43 -6.97 13.06
C VAL A 187 -21.26 -5.71 13.31
N GLY A 188 -22.54 -5.76 12.96
CA GLY A 188 -23.47 -4.67 13.25
C GLY A 188 -23.91 -4.71 14.70
N ASP A 189 -24.73 -3.72 15.07
CA ASP A 189 -25.25 -3.60 16.44
C ASP A 189 -26.26 -4.71 16.78
N ASP A 190 -26.81 -5.36 15.74
CA ASP A 190 -27.61 -6.58 15.84
C ASP A 190 -26.77 -7.85 16.03
N HIS A 191 -25.44 -7.72 16.12
CA HIS A 191 -24.46 -8.80 16.12
C HIS A 191 -24.54 -9.74 14.92
N TYR A 192 -25.03 -9.27 13.76
CA TYR A 192 -24.92 -10.00 12.49
C TYR A 192 -23.77 -9.45 11.64
N LEU A 193 -23.35 -10.26 10.65
CA LEU A 193 -22.34 -9.83 9.69
C LEU A 193 -22.97 -9.05 8.54
N HIS A 194 -22.60 -7.80 8.41
CA HIS A 194 -22.99 -6.90 7.33
C HIS A 194 -21.91 -6.80 6.26
N GLY A 195 -22.35 -6.37 5.08
CA GLY A 195 -21.49 -6.13 3.93
C GLY A 195 -20.81 -7.37 3.35
N ARG A 196 -20.14 -7.16 2.22
CA ARG A 196 -19.48 -8.24 1.49
C ARG A 196 -18.20 -8.67 2.23
N GLN A 197 -17.92 -9.96 2.29
CA GLN A 197 -16.63 -10.48 2.78
C GLN A 197 -15.46 -10.12 1.83
N ARG A 198 -15.77 -9.79 0.58
CA ARG A 198 -14.85 -9.86 -0.57
C ARG A 198 -14.40 -8.50 -1.11
N LEU A 199 -14.20 -7.51 -0.25
CA LEU A 199 -13.36 -6.37 -0.63
C LEU A 199 -11.91 -6.78 -0.37
N GLY A 200 -11.33 -7.44 -1.36
CA GLY A 200 -9.91 -7.77 -1.31
C GLY A 200 -9.06 -6.52 -1.50
N THR A 201 -7.82 -6.61 -1.05
CA THR A 201 -6.78 -5.59 -1.24
C THR A 201 -5.64 -6.20 -2.05
N LEU A 202 -4.97 -5.40 -2.87
CA LEU A 202 -3.72 -5.82 -3.51
C LEU A 202 -2.49 -5.56 -2.63
N GLY A 203 -2.63 -4.66 -1.66
CA GLY A 203 -1.62 -4.27 -0.71
C GLY A 203 -0.92 -2.96 -1.08
N PRO A 204 -0.18 -2.37 -0.12
CA PRO A 204 0.41 -1.04 -0.24
C PRO A 204 1.47 -0.91 -1.35
N TRP A 205 2.08 -2.02 -1.78
CA TRP A 205 3.01 -2.02 -2.93
C TRP A 205 2.28 -1.75 -4.24
N ALA A 206 1.13 -2.41 -4.47
CA ALA A 206 0.35 -2.27 -5.70
C ALA A 206 -0.22 -0.86 -5.85
N VAL A 207 -0.67 -0.26 -4.74
CA VAL A 207 -1.06 1.16 -4.69
C VAL A 207 0.09 2.06 -5.14
N GLY A 208 1.33 1.71 -4.77
CA GLY A 208 2.48 2.51 -5.13
C GLY A 208 2.90 2.42 -6.56
N GLU A 209 3.00 1.21 -7.09
CA GLU A 209 3.24 1.02 -8.52
C GLU A 209 2.12 1.66 -9.35
N TRP A 210 0.86 1.60 -8.90
CA TRP A 210 -0.24 2.27 -9.58
C TRP A 210 -0.08 3.79 -9.64
N ARG A 211 0.27 4.44 -8.52
CA ARG A 211 0.55 5.89 -8.49
C ARG A 211 1.77 6.25 -9.33
N LEU A 212 2.83 5.44 -9.31
CA LEU A 212 4.03 5.67 -10.13
C LEU A 212 3.77 5.50 -11.62
N ALA A 213 2.97 4.50 -12.00
CA ALA A 213 2.53 4.28 -13.37
C ALA A 213 1.78 5.50 -13.91
N LYS A 214 0.86 6.08 -13.12
CA LYS A 214 0.15 7.32 -13.46
C LYS A 214 1.08 8.51 -13.73
N LEU A 215 2.20 8.58 -13.00
CA LEU A 215 3.21 9.63 -13.16
C LEU A 215 4.23 9.34 -14.28
N GLY A 216 4.08 8.25 -15.04
CA GLY A 216 5.05 7.82 -16.04
C GLY A 216 6.43 7.50 -15.44
N ALA A 217 6.47 7.12 -14.15
CA ALA A 217 7.67 6.80 -13.39
C ALA A 217 7.68 5.35 -12.86
N GLY A 218 6.67 4.55 -13.21
CA GLY A 218 6.63 3.11 -12.95
C GLY A 218 7.68 2.37 -13.78
N THR A 219 8.16 1.24 -13.26
CA THR A 219 9.06 0.36 -14.02
C THR A 219 8.26 -0.59 -14.90
N TYR A 220 8.83 -1.03 -16.04
CA TYR A 220 8.16 -2.03 -16.89
C TYR A 220 7.77 -3.30 -16.09
N ALA A 221 8.71 -3.81 -15.29
CA ALA A 221 8.48 -4.99 -14.44
C ALA A 221 7.40 -4.75 -13.36
N GLY A 222 7.46 -3.62 -12.64
CA GLY A 222 6.48 -3.26 -11.61
C GLY A 222 5.08 -3.10 -12.19
N ASN A 223 4.96 -2.40 -13.32
CA ASN A 223 3.71 -2.22 -14.03
C ASN A 223 3.13 -3.57 -14.50
N ARG A 224 3.95 -4.46 -15.05
CA ARG A 224 3.51 -5.79 -15.48
C ARG A 224 2.94 -6.60 -14.32
N ILE A 225 3.66 -6.67 -13.19
CA ILE A 225 3.22 -7.41 -11.99
C ILE A 225 1.92 -6.79 -11.42
N LEU A 226 1.79 -5.47 -11.44
CA LEU A 226 0.55 -4.80 -11.05
C LEU A 226 -0.63 -5.22 -11.93
N GLN A 227 -0.45 -5.26 -13.26
CA GLN A 227 -1.49 -5.69 -14.19
C GLN A 227 -1.87 -7.16 -13.98
N GLU A 228 -0.90 -8.05 -13.78
CA GLU A 228 -1.14 -9.46 -13.44
C GLU A 228 -1.95 -9.60 -12.14
N ASN A 229 -1.62 -8.82 -11.11
CA ASN A 229 -2.35 -8.82 -9.84
C ASN A 229 -3.78 -8.30 -10.00
N LEU A 230 -4.00 -7.26 -10.80
CA LEU A 230 -5.33 -6.74 -11.13
C LEU A 230 -6.17 -7.75 -11.90
N ALA A 231 -5.59 -8.41 -12.91
CA ALA A 231 -6.26 -9.47 -13.66
C ALA A 231 -6.66 -10.63 -12.74
N ASN A 232 -5.75 -11.08 -11.87
CA ASN A 232 -6.03 -12.11 -10.87
C ASN A 232 -7.13 -11.69 -9.87
N PHE A 233 -7.19 -10.42 -9.49
CA PHE A 233 -8.25 -9.89 -8.66
C PHE A 233 -9.60 -9.95 -9.38
N ALA A 234 -9.65 -9.45 -10.62
CA ALA A 234 -10.85 -9.47 -11.45
C ALA A 234 -11.39 -10.90 -11.67
N LEU A 235 -10.51 -11.88 -11.88
CA LEU A 235 -10.89 -13.30 -11.98
C LEU A 235 -11.56 -13.84 -10.69
N ARG A 236 -11.15 -13.37 -9.51
CA ARG A 236 -11.68 -13.84 -8.21
C ARG A 236 -12.93 -13.09 -7.76
N HIS A 237 -13.01 -11.80 -8.07
CA HIS A 237 -14.01 -10.88 -7.52
C HIS A 237 -15.01 -10.38 -8.57
N GLY A 238 -14.77 -10.63 -9.85
CA GLY A 238 -15.57 -10.19 -10.99
C GLY A 238 -14.87 -9.09 -11.81
N PRO A 239 -15.15 -8.98 -13.12
CA PRO A 239 -14.47 -8.03 -14.02
C PRO A 239 -14.74 -6.56 -13.67
N SER A 240 -15.84 -6.26 -12.98
CA SER A 240 -16.19 -4.92 -12.50
C SER A 240 -15.72 -4.62 -11.08
N ALA A 241 -15.07 -5.58 -10.41
CA ALA A 241 -14.62 -5.40 -9.03
C ALA A 241 -13.30 -4.64 -8.97
N GLU A 242 -13.26 -3.62 -8.11
CA GLU A 242 -12.06 -2.85 -7.84
C GLU A 242 -11.48 -3.19 -6.45
N PRO A 243 -10.15 -3.35 -6.31
CA PRO A 243 -9.50 -3.48 -5.01
C PRO A 243 -9.75 -2.26 -4.11
N LEU A 244 -10.13 -2.50 -2.86
CA LEU A 244 -10.53 -1.43 -1.93
C LEU A 244 -9.40 -0.42 -1.69
N ASP A 245 -8.17 -0.90 -1.57
CA ASP A 245 -6.99 -0.06 -1.38
C ASP A 245 -6.74 0.88 -2.57
N LEU A 246 -6.89 0.41 -3.82
CA LEU A 246 -6.75 1.28 -4.99
C LEU A 246 -7.86 2.32 -5.08
N ARG A 247 -9.10 1.93 -4.77
CA ARG A 247 -10.24 2.85 -4.78
C ARG A 247 -10.07 3.98 -3.77
N LEU A 248 -9.77 3.66 -2.51
CA LEU A 248 -9.63 4.66 -1.46
C LEU A 248 -8.48 5.63 -1.74
N HIS A 249 -7.37 5.15 -2.29
CA HIS A 249 -6.26 6.02 -2.67
C HIS A 249 -6.59 6.87 -3.90
N ARG A 250 -7.40 6.37 -4.84
CA ARG A 250 -7.94 7.21 -5.93
C ARG A 250 -8.85 8.31 -5.38
N LEU A 251 -9.78 7.97 -4.51
CA LEU A 251 -10.67 8.97 -3.90
C LEU A 251 -9.87 10.03 -3.12
N LEU A 252 -8.84 9.60 -2.39
CA LEU A 252 -7.91 10.52 -1.74
C LEU A 252 -7.23 11.44 -2.76
N ASP A 253 -6.68 10.88 -3.84
CA ASP A 253 -5.98 11.66 -4.87
C ASP A 253 -6.91 12.66 -5.58
N ASP A 254 -8.12 12.24 -5.93
CA ASP A 254 -9.11 13.06 -6.62
C ASP A 254 -9.71 14.13 -5.68
N SER A 255 -10.02 13.77 -4.43
CA SER A 255 -10.52 14.72 -3.43
C SER A 255 -9.48 15.77 -3.07
N PHE A 256 -8.22 15.36 -2.93
CA PHE A 256 -7.12 16.28 -2.67
C PHE A 256 -6.98 17.30 -3.79
N LYS A 257 -7.02 16.85 -5.05
CA LYS A 257 -6.94 17.71 -6.25
C LYS A 257 -8.13 18.63 -6.41
N ARG A 258 -9.34 18.14 -6.14
CA ARG A 258 -10.59 18.93 -6.25
C ARG A 258 -10.58 20.15 -5.34
N ASP A 259 -9.96 20.04 -4.17
CA ASP A 259 -9.88 21.13 -3.19
C ASP A 259 -8.67 22.06 -3.43
N LEU A 260 -8.06 22.03 -4.61
CA LEU A 260 -6.99 22.96 -4.99
C LEU A 260 -7.52 24.02 -5.95
N ASN A 261 -7.24 25.29 -5.66
CA ASN A 261 -7.44 26.37 -6.62
C ASN A 261 -6.40 26.32 -7.75
N LYS A 262 -6.54 27.17 -8.77
CA LYS A 262 -5.64 27.18 -9.94
C LYS A 262 -4.15 27.35 -9.59
N ASN A 263 -3.83 28.21 -8.61
CA ASN A 263 -2.45 28.45 -8.19
C ASN A 263 -1.89 27.26 -7.40
N GLU A 264 -2.70 26.69 -6.51
CA GLU A 264 -2.36 25.49 -5.74
C GLU A 264 -2.17 24.27 -6.64
N MET A 265 -3.03 24.10 -7.66
CA MET A 265 -2.89 23.03 -8.64
C MET A 265 -1.55 23.13 -9.37
N GLY A 266 -1.18 24.33 -9.84
CA GLY A 266 0.12 24.55 -10.48
C GLY A 266 1.33 24.26 -9.56
N ARG A 267 1.20 24.50 -8.25
CA ARG A 267 2.22 24.08 -7.26
C ARG A 267 2.24 22.56 -7.10
N PHE A 268 1.08 21.94 -6.99
CA PHE A 268 0.94 20.49 -6.82
C PHE A 268 1.49 19.71 -8.02
N GLU A 269 1.23 20.16 -9.25
CA GLU A 269 1.79 19.57 -10.48
C GLU A 269 3.34 19.62 -10.49
N LYS A 270 3.93 20.70 -9.96
CA LYS A 270 5.39 20.77 -9.76
C LYS A 270 5.88 19.74 -8.74
N CYS A 271 5.13 19.49 -7.67
CA CYS A 271 5.44 18.43 -6.71
C CYS A 271 5.35 17.03 -7.36
N GLU A 272 4.34 16.77 -8.19
CA GLU A 272 4.20 15.52 -8.96
C GLU A 272 5.38 15.33 -9.93
N ALA A 273 5.74 16.38 -10.69
CA ALA A 273 6.88 16.34 -11.61
C ALA A 273 8.21 16.11 -10.88
N LYS A 274 8.40 16.77 -9.73
CA LYS A 274 9.58 16.57 -8.87
C LYS A 274 9.67 15.13 -8.38
N HIS A 275 8.58 14.57 -7.87
CA HIS A 275 8.53 13.18 -7.41
C HIS A 275 8.83 12.19 -8.56
N ALA A 276 8.23 12.39 -9.74
CA ALA A 276 8.48 11.55 -10.90
C ALA A 276 9.95 11.59 -11.34
N LYS A 277 10.55 12.79 -11.41
CA LYS A 277 11.98 12.97 -11.75
C LYS A 277 12.89 12.27 -10.75
N TRP A 278 12.64 12.47 -9.46
CA TRP A 278 13.41 11.82 -8.39
C TRP A 278 13.32 10.30 -8.49
N LYS A 279 12.12 9.73 -8.68
CA LYS A 279 11.95 8.28 -8.77
C LYS A 279 12.69 7.70 -9.97
N LYS A 280 12.64 8.36 -11.13
CA LYS A 280 13.41 7.98 -12.32
C LYS A 280 14.92 7.99 -12.05
N ALA A 281 15.43 9.02 -11.38
CA ALA A 281 16.84 9.11 -11.00
C ALA A 281 17.25 7.99 -10.04
N GLN A 282 16.40 7.65 -9.06
CA GLN A 282 16.64 6.54 -8.14
C GLN A 282 16.65 5.19 -8.86
N ILE A 283 15.70 4.94 -9.75
CA ILE A 283 15.69 3.72 -10.58
C ILE A 283 16.99 3.64 -11.40
N ALA A 284 17.43 4.74 -12.02
CA ALA A 284 18.67 4.77 -12.78
C ALA A 284 19.92 4.54 -11.89
N LYS A 285 19.93 5.07 -10.66
CA LYS A 285 20.99 4.82 -9.66
C LYS A 285 21.04 3.35 -9.27
N ILE A 286 19.89 2.77 -8.90
CA ILE A 286 19.75 1.34 -8.55
C ILE A 286 20.24 0.47 -9.71
N LEU A 287 19.81 0.75 -10.93
CA LEU A 287 20.24 -0.01 -12.11
C LEU A 287 21.75 0.10 -12.32
N ARG A 288 22.35 1.29 -12.20
CA ARG A 288 23.81 1.47 -12.31
C ARG A 288 24.58 0.71 -11.23
N GLU A 289 24.13 0.77 -9.99
CA GLU A 289 24.76 0.04 -8.87
C GLU A 289 24.57 -1.47 -9.00
N TRP A 290 23.41 -1.92 -9.46
CA TRP A 290 23.11 -3.33 -9.65
C TRP A 290 23.92 -3.92 -10.81
N ILE A 291 24.00 -3.22 -11.96
CA ILE A 291 24.90 -3.55 -13.06
C ILE A 291 26.36 -3.54 -12.59
N GLY A 292 26.75 -2.59 -11.74
CA GLY A 292 28.08 -2.54 -11.14
C GLY A 292 28.38 -3.74 -10.25
N ARG A 293 27.42 -4.18 -9.42
CA ARG A 293 27.54 -5.37 -8.56
C ARG A 293 27.49 -6.67 -9.34
N GLU A 294 26.65 -6.78 -10.37
CA GLU A 294 26.68 -7.89 -11.30
C GLU A 294 28.02 -7.93 -12.02
N ARG A 295 28.53 -6.80 -12.51
CA ARG A 295 29.86 -6.70 -13.14
C ARG A 295 30.98 -7.11 -12.18
N VAL A 296 30.92 -6.73 -10.91
CA VAL A 296 31.88 -7.16 -9.87
C VAL A 296 31.71 -8.65 -9.55
N ALA A 297 30.48 -9.15 -9.49
CA ALA A 297 30.20 -10.58 -9.32
C ALA A 297 30.72 -11.39 -10.52
N TRP A 298 30.57 -10.89 -11.74
CA TRP A 298 31.13 -11.45 -12.97
C TRP A 298 32.65 -11.39 -12.98
N GLN A 299 33.25 -10.28 -12.56
CA GLN A 299 34.70 -10.17 -12.41
C GLN A 299 35.23 -11.16 -11.37
N LEU A 300 34.58 -11.30 -10.20
CA LEU A 300 34.91 -12.29 -9.18
C LEU A 300 34.71 -13.72 -9.68
N LEU A 301 33.61 -14.02 -10.38
CA LEU A 301 33.37 -15.33 -10.97
C LEU A 301 34.37 -15.66 -12.07
N SER A 302 34.84 -14.68 -12.84
CA SER A 302 35.89 -14.85 -13.85
C SER A 302 37.27 -15.09 -13.23
N LEU A 303 37.58 -14.39 -12.13
CA LEU A 303 38.82 -14.56 -11.36
C LEU A 303 38.84 -15.90 -10.60
N CYS A 304 37.71 -16.32 -10.04
CA CYS A 304 37.55 -17.61 -9.36
C CYS A 304 37.28 -18.77 -10.34
N GLY A 305 36.92 -18.48 -11.60
CA GLY A 305 36.54 -19.43 -12.64
C GLY A 305 37.49 -20.62 -12.83
N PRO A 306 38.82 -20.43 -12.82
CA PRO A 306 39.78 -21.54 -12.88
C PRO A 306 39.66 -22.53 -11.71
N HIS A 307 39.19 -22.07 -10.55
CA HIS A 307 39.06 -22.84 -9.31
C HIS A 307 37.64 -23.38 -9.08
N LEU A 308 36.66 -22.99 -9.90
CA LEU A 308 35.29 -23.50 -9.82
C LEU A 308 35.18 -24.89 -10.45
N ARG A 309 34.30 -25.74 -9.91
CA ARG A 309 34.00 -27.07 -10.48
C ARG A 309 33.42 -26.92 -11.90
N PRO A 310 33.64 -27.89 -12.81
CA PRO A 310 33.25 -27.79 -14.22
C PRO A 310 31.78 -27.42 -14.47
N TYR A 311 30.84 -27.97 -13.67
CA TYR A 311 29.41 -27.67 -13.78
C TYR A 311 29.05 -26.22 -13.41
N ALA A 312 29.77 -25.63 -12.46
CA ALA A 312 29.59 -24.22 -12.10
C ALA A 312 30.12 -23.30 -13.22
N ARG A 313 31.22 -23.67 -13.87
CA ARG A 313 31.74 -22.94 -15.05
C ARG A 313 30.76 -22.95 -16.22
N ALA A 314 30.16 -24.09 -16.52
CA ALA A 314 29.18 -24.21 -17.61
C ALA A 314 27.91 -23.38 -17.35
N ALA A 315 27.41 -23.36 -16.10
CA ALA A 315 26.27 -22.53 -15.73
C ALA A 315 26.57 -21.02 -15.84
N ILE A 316 27.78 -20.60 -15.44
CA ILE A 316 28.25 -19.21 -15.55
C ILE A 316 28.35 -18.78 -17.02
N GLN A 317 28.93 -19.59 -17.89
CA GLN A 317 28.99 -19.32 -19.34
C GLN A 317 27.60 -19.20 -19.97
N GLY A 318 26.65 -20.06 -19.58
CA GLY A 318 25.27 -19.98 -20.09
C GLY A 318 24.57 -18.66 -19.75
N VAL A 319 24.84 -18.13 -18.55
CA VAL A 319 24.27 -16.85 -18.10
C VAL A 319 25.01 -15.64 -18.74
N GLU A 320 26.33 -15.70 -18.98
CA GLU A 320 27.05 -14.65 -19.74
C GLU A 320 26.54 -14.51 -21.18
N VAL A 321 26.26 -15.63 -21.84
CA VAL A 321 25.67 -15.64 -23.19
C VAL A 321 24.29 -14.99 -23.15
N MET A 322 23.47 -15.33 -22.16
CA MET A 322 22.13 -14.74 -22.01
C MET A 322 22.18 -13.24 -21.73
N ALA A 323 23.13 -12.77 -20.91
CA ALA A 323 23.33 -11.35 -20.64
C ALA A 323 23.74 -10.59 -21.91
N LYS A 324 24.64 -11.14 -22.74
CA LYS A 324 25.02 -10.57 -24.04
C LYS A 324 23.84 -10.54 -25.01
N VAL A 325 23.02 -11.59 -25.06
CA VAL A 325 21.80 -11.62 -25.87
C VAL A 325 20.83 -10.52 -25.43
N MET A 326 20.62 -10.35 -24.12
CA MET A 326 19.75 -9.29 -23.59
C MET A 326 20.28 -7.89 -23.89
N ASP A 327 21.60 -7.69 -23.93
CA ASP A 327 22.23 -6.42 -24.28
C ASP A 327 22.11 -6.12 -25.79
N ILE A 328 22.24 -7.13 -26.64
CA ILE A 328 21.94 -7.02 -28.07
C ILE A 328 20.46 -6.66 -28.27
N LEU A 329 19.54 -7.33 -27.58
CA LEU A 329 18.10 -7.05 -27.69
C LEU A 329 17.71 -5.64 -27.22
N LYS A 330 18.43 -5.07 -26.25
CA LYS A 330 18.21 -3.68 -25.80
C LYS A 330 18.72 -2.63 -26.79
N ASN A 331 19.71 -2.99 -27.60
CA ASN A 331 20.35 -2.10 -28.56
C ASN A 331 19.86 -2.35 -30.00
N LEU A 332 18.89 -3.24 -30.20
CA LEU A 332 18.17 -3.30 -31.46
C LEU A 332 17.46 -1.96 -31.67
N PRO A 333 17.63 -1.30 -32.83
CA PRO A 333 16.83 -0.13 -33.15
C PRO A 333 15.36 -0.52 -33.04
N ALA A 334 14.58 0.27 -32.32
CA ALA A 334 13.14 0.12 -32.35
C ALA A 334 12.74 0.24 -33.82
N GLU A 335 12.36 -0.86 -34.47
CA GLU A 335 11.67 -0.76 -35.74
C GLU A 335 10.51 0.18 -35.50
N GLU A 336 10.55 1.33 -36.17
CA GLU A 336 9.44 2.26 -36.22
C GLU A 336 8.26 1.43 -36.74
N SER A 337 7.35 1.08 -35.83
CA SER A 337 6.00 0.68 -36.17
C SER A 337 5.31 1.89 -36.78
N SER A 338 5.71 2.20 -38.02
CA SER A 338 4.90 2.94 -38.96
C SER A 338 3.64 2.09 -39.16
N ASN A 339 2.63 2.39 -38.36
CA ASN A 339 1.25 2.01 -38.60
C ASN A 339 0.79 2.67 -39.91
N SER A 340 1.29 2.16 -41.05
CA SER A 340 0.55 2.21 -42.29
C SER A 340 -0.39 1.01 -42.28
N CYS A 341 -1.59 1.26 -41.76
CA CYS A 341 -2.69 0.31 -41.86
C CYS A 341 -2.89 -0.01 -43.36
N PRO A 342 -2.76 -1.26 -43.81
CA PRO A 342 -3.11 -1.62 -45.17
C PRO A 342 -4.61 -1.35 -45.33
N LYS A 343 -4.98 -0.49 -46.29
CA LYS A 343 -6.38 -0.28 -46.66
C LYS A 343 -7.00 -1.63 -47.02
N GLN A 344 -7.83 -2.16 -46.13
CA GLN A 344 -8.67 -3.30 -46.44
C GLN A 344 -9.70 -2.85 -47.48
N ASN A 345 -9.65 -3.48 -48.64
CA ASN A 345 -10.69 -3.40 -49.66
C ASN A 345 -12.03 -3.80 -49.04
N GLN A 346 -12.97 -2.85 -48.96
CA GLN A 346 -14.37 -3.17 -48.70
C GLN A 346 -14.96 -3.85 -49.95
N PRO A 347 -15.68 -4.97 -49.81
CA PRO A 347 -16.47 -5.50 -50.92
C PRO A 347 -17.67 -4.60 -51.17
N GLN A 348 -17.81 -4.12 -52.41
CA GLN A 348 -19.04 -3.51 -52.89
C GLN A 348 -20.12 -4.58 -52.96
N LEU A 349 -21.15 -4.45 -52.12
CA LEU A 349 -22.41 -5.15 -52.30
C LEU A 349 -23.18 -4.46 -53.43
N LYS A 350 -23.52 -5.24 -54.46
CA LYS A 350 -24.59 -4.94 -55.41
C LYS A 350 -25.92 -5.39 -54.85
#